data_AF-A0A1Y3WXB7-F1
#
_entry.id   AF-A0A1Y3WXB7-F1
#
_cell.length_a   1.000
_cell.length_b   1.000
_cell.length_c   1.000
_cell.angle_alpha   90.00
_cell.angle_beta   90.00
_cell.angle_gamma   90.00
#
_symmetry.space_group_name_H-M   'P 1'
#
loop_
_entity.id
_entity.type
_entity.pdbx_description
1 polymer ?
#
loop_
_entity_poly.entity_id
_entity_poly.type
_entity_poly.pdbx_seq_one_letter_code
_entity_poly.pdbx_strand_id
1 'polypeptide(L)'
;MRKLVPLTLAACLLAVSLTGCRTPDRGPAAEKPVIYLYPEEETKVSVTLDFDGELTSTYPAYGDSWTVDASPDGTLTDPTTGRQYYCLFWEGVSQTEYDFSTGFCVTGENTADFLEGALARLGLTEQEANEFIIYWLPKMEHNPYNLISFQQETYTNSAQLTIDPAPDTLIRVFMAWQGLDQPVEVKPQILTVPERTGFTAVEWGGAEIGA
;
A
#
# COMPACT_ATOMS: atom_id res chain seq x y z
N MET A 1 -74.18 13.98 27.94
CA MET A 1 -73.05 14.95 27.99
C MET A 1 -71.80 14.25 27.50
N ARG A 2 -71.10 14.84 26.53
CA ARG A 2 -69.84 14.36 25.95
C ARG A 2 -68.72 14.33 27.00
N LYS A 3 -67.66 13.58 26.67
CA LYS A 3 -66.25 13.60 27.12
C LYS A 3 -65.89 12.33 27.92
N LEU A 4 -64.76 11.66 27.75
CA LEU A 4 -63.62 11.66 26.80
C LEU A 4 -62.83 10.39 27.19
N VAL A 5 -62.35 9.62 26.22
CA VAL A 5 -61.46 8.46 26.41
C VAL A 5 -60.06 8.95 26.79
N PRO A 6 -59.24 8.14 27.48
CA PRO A 6 -57.86 8.04 27.03
C PRO A 6 -57.42 6.60 26.78
N LEU A 7 -56.89 6.45 25.57
CA LEU A 7 -56.24 5.30 24.99
C LEU A 7 -54.84 5.18 25.64
N THR A 8 -54.58 4.12 26.41
CA THR A 8 -53.24 3.84 26.93
C THR A 8 -52.43 3.07 25.88
N LEU A 9 -51.59 3.80 25.16
CA LEU A 9 -50.61 3.28 24.22
C LEU A 9 -49.38 2.81 25.03
N ALA A 10 -49.16 1.50 25.11
CA ALA A 10 -47.95 0.92 25.72
C ALA A 10 -46.77 1.09 24.75
N ALA A 11 -45.91 2.09 25.01
CA ALA A 11 -44.67 2.28 24.28
C ALA A 11 -43.60 1.31 24.84
N CYS A 12 -43.37 0.20 24.14
CA CYS A 12 -42.18 -0.64 24.35
C CYS A 12 -40.94 0.11 23.86
N LEU A 13 -40.18 0.68 24.80
CA LEU A 13 -38.82 1.18 24.58
C LEU A 13 -37.88 -0.02 24.39
N LEU A 14 -37.67 -0.41 23.14
CA LEU A 14 -36.54 -1.24 22.72
C LEU A 14 -35.31 -0.33 22.62
N ALA A 15 -34.55 -0.22 23.70
CA ALA A 15 -33.20 0.31 23.66
C ALA A 15 -32.29 -0.72 22.99
N VAL A 16 -32.15 -0.62 21.67
CA VAL A 16 -31.11 -1.36 20.94
C VAL A 16 -29.80 -0.64 21.21
N SER A 17 -29.05 -1.14 22.20
CA SER A 17 -27.67 -0.75 22.43
C SER A 17 -26.83 -1.24 21.24
N LEU A 18 -26.57 -0.34 20.29
CA LEU A 18 -25.52 -0.50 19.28
C LEU A 18 -24.16 -0.43 20.00
N THR A 19 -23.74 -1.53 20.63
CA THR A 19 -22.32 -1.74 20.90
C THR A 19 -21.66 -1.92 19.55
N GLY A 20 -21.17 -0.82 18.97
CA GLY A 20 -20.24 -0.87 17.86
C GLY A 20 -19.09 -1.78 18.26
N CYS A 21 -18.90 -2.86 17.51
CA CYS A 21 -17.67 -3.65 17.60
C CYS A 21 -16.53 -2.68 17.28
N ARG A 22 -15.85 -2.20 18.32
CA ARG A 22 -14.60 -1.47 18.16
C ARG A 22 -13.62 -2.50 17.65
N THR A 23 -13.32 -2.46 16.36
CA THR A 23 -12.19 -3.22 15.81
C THR A 23 -10.97 -2.83 16.63
N PRO A 24 -10.23 -3.79 17.20
CA PRO A 24 -8.99 -3.48 17.88
C PRO A 24 -8.10 -2.71 16.90
N ASP A 25 -7.53 -1.60 17.35
CA ASP A 25 -6.57 -0.82 16.60
C ASP A 25 -5.34 -1.71 16.34
N ARG A 26 -5.18 -2.16 15.09
CA ARG A 26 -4.10 -3.08 14.68
C ARG A 26 -2.87 -2.33 14.16
N GLY A 27 -2.83 -1.01 14.34
CA GLY A 27 -1.80 -0.14 13.76
C GLY A 27 -2.07 0.13 12.27
N PRO A 28 -1.20 0.93 11.61
CA PRO A 28 -1.37 1.24 10.20
C PRO A 28 -1.29 -0.03 9.33
N ALA A 29 -2.12 -0.05 8.29
CA ALA A 29 -2.11 -1.13 7.30
C ALA A 29 -1.06 -0.84 6.22
N ALA A 30 -0.21 -1.83 5.93
CA ALA A 30 0.54 -1.89 4.69
C ALA A 30 -0.42 -2.34 3.58
N GLU A 31 -0.83 -1.39 2.74
CA GLU A 31 -1.84 -1.55 1.70
C GLU A 31 -1.21 -1.60 0.31
N LYS A 32 -1.62 -2.63 -0.44
CA LYS A 32 -1.19 -2.91 -1.81
C LYS A 32 0.33 -2.87 -2.07
N PRO A 33 1.20 -3.47 -1.24
CA PRO A 33 2.46 -3.99 -1.75
C PRO A 33 2.25 -4.94 -2.95
N VAL A 34 2.76 -4.52 -4.11
CA VAL A 34 2.85 -5.37 -5.31
C VAL A 34 4.30 -5.47 -5.76
N ILE A 35 4.71 -6.67 -6.15
CA ILE A 35 6.07 -7.02 -6.55
C ILE A 35 6.06 -7.46 -8.01
N TYR A 36 6.83 -6.77 -8.84
CA TYR A 36 7.09 -7.11 -10.24
C TYR A 36 8.52 -7.64 -10.39
N LEU A 37 8.70 -8.58 -11.32
CA LEU A 37 9.99 -9.22 -11.59
C LEU A 37 10.27 -9.12 -13.10
N TYR A 38 11.39 -8.51 -13.47
CA TYR A 38 11.82 -8.28 -14.84
C TYR A 38 13.22 -8.87 -15.08
N PRO A 39 13.36 -10.20 -15.17
CA PRO A 39 14.65 -10.82 -15.51
C PRO A 39 15.02 -10.57 -16.98
N GLU A 40 16.29 -10.77 -17.36
CA GLU A 40 16.73 -10.59 -18.76
C GLU A 40 16.27 -11.73 -19.68
N GLU A 41 16.06 -12.92 -19.11
CA GLU A 41 15.49 -14.09 -19.77
C GLU A 41 14.49 -14.78 -18.83
N GLU A 42 13.67 -15.70 -19.36
CA GLU A 42 12.72 -16.44 -18.53
C GLU A 42 13.46 -17.17 -17.39
N THR A 43 13.14 -16.79 -16.15
CA THR A 43 13.90 -17.20 -14.97
C THR A 43 12.94 -17.69 -13.89
N LYS A 44 13.26 -18.85 -13.31
CA LYS A 44 12.57 -19.29 -12.09
C LYS A 44 13.04 -18.44 -10.92
N VAL A 45 12.12 -17.73 -10.28
CA VAL A 45 12.39 -16.83 -9.16
C VAL A 45 11.61 -17.28 -7.93
N SER A 46 12.29 -17.34 -6.79
CA SER A 46 11.69 -17.47 -5.46
C SER A 46 11.69 -16.13 -4.73
N VAL A 47 10.57 -15.77 -4.11
CA VAL A 47 10.41 -14.54 -3.34
C VAL A 47 9.91 -14.88 -1.94
N THR A 48 10.66 -14.49 -0.92
CA THR A 48 10.31 -14.65 0.50
C THR A 48 10.16 -13.29 1.15
N LEU A 49 9.06 -13.13 1.87
CA LEU A 49 8.73 -11.96 2.68
C LEU A 49 8.80 -12.33 4.16
N ASP A 50 9.68 -11.66 4.90
CA ASP A 50 9.70 -11.65 6.36
C ASP A 50 9.11 -10.31 6.83
N PHE A 51 7.84 -10.35 7.23
CA PHE A 51 7.07 -9.19 7.63
C PHE A 51 6.89 -9.17 9.16
N ASP A 52 7.38 -8.12 9.80
CA ASP A 52 7.17 -7.81 11.22
C ASP A 52 5.75 -7.28 11.46
N GLY A 53 4.79 -8.17 11.25
CA GLY A 53 3.37 -7.87 11.32
C GLY A 53 2.53 -9.11 11.01
N GLU A 54 1.25 -8.89 10.74
CA GLU A 54 0.31 -9.93 10.32
C GLU A 54 -0.07 -9.71 8.86
N LEU A 55 0.21 -10.68 8.00
CA LEU A 55 -0.30 -10.69 6.63
C LEU A 55 -1.82 -10.88 6.65
N THR A 56 -2.55 -9.97 6.03
CA THR A 56 -4.02 -9.96 5.99
C THR A 56 -4.57 -10.46 4.66
N SER A 57 -3.81 -10.29 3.58
CA SER A 57 -4.16 -10.76 2.24
C SER A 57 -2.90 -11.04 1.43
N THR A 58 -2.93 -12.09 0.62
CA THR A 58 -1.86 -12.40 -0.33
C THR A 58 -2.44 -12.98 -1.61
N TYR A 59 -1.85 -12.63 -2.74
CA TYR A 59 -2.23 -13.18 -4.04
C TYR A 59 -1.04 -13.20 -5.01
N PRO A 60 -0.62 -14.35 -5.55
CA PRO A 60 -1.09 -15.70 -5.24
C PRO A 60 -0.99 -16.05 -3.75
N ALA A 61 -1.68 -17.10 -3.31
CA ALA A 61 -1.66 -17.50 -1.91
C ALA A 61 -0.22 -17.69 -1.42
N TYR A 62 0.16 -16.99 -0.36
CA TYR A 62 1.49 -17.08 0.23
C TYR A 62 1.60 -18.27 1.18
N GLY A 63 2.67 -19.04 1.02
CA GLY A 63 3.11 -20.08 1.95
C GLY A 63 4.38 -19.63 2.66
N ASP A 64 5.47 -20.38 2.47
CA ASP A 64 6.81 -19.97 2.94
C ASP A 64 7.53 -19.05 1.93
N SER A 65 7.14 -19.13 0.66
CA SER A 65 7.61 -18.28 -0.43
C SER A 65 6.62 -18.29 -1.60
N TRP A 66 6.75 -17.32 -2.51
CA TRP A 66 6.25 -17.48 -3.88
C TRP A 66 7.35 -18.05 -4.75
N THR A 67 6.99 -18.95 -5.68
CA THR A 67 7.90 -19.42 -6.73
C THR A 67 7.19 -19.31 -8.07
N VAL A 68 7.78 -18.57 -9.00
CA VAL A 68 7.23 -18.28 -10.33
C VAL A 68 8.29 -18.43 -11.40
N ASP A 69 7.87 -18.78 -12.62
CA ASP A 69 8.69 -18.56 -13.81
C ASP A 69 8.38 -17.15 -14.33
N ALA A 70 9.32 -16.22 -14.10
CA ALA A 70 9.19 -14.81 -14.45
C ALA A 70 9.75 -14.55 -15.86
N SER A 71 8.98 -13.84 -16.67
CA SER A 71 9.36 -13.45 -18.03
C SER A 71 9.85 -11.99 -18.07
N PRO A 72 10.69 -11.61 -19.05
CA PRO A 72 11.21 -10.23 -19.16
C PRO A 72 10.15 -9.14 -19.30
N ASP A 73 8.93 -9.49 -19.74
CA ASP A 73 7.80 -8.56 -19.86
C ASP A 73 7.02 -8.36 -18.54
N GLY A 74 7.45 -8.99 -17.44
CA GLY A 74 6.81 -8.94 -16.13
C GLY A 74 5.72 -10.00 -15.91
N THR A 75 5.46 -10.87 -16.89
CA THR A 75 4.54 -11.99 -16.71
C THR A 75 5.12 -13.00 -15.73
N LEU A 76 4.35 -13.37 -14.71
CA LEU A 76 4.72 -14.39 -13.72
C LEU A 76 3.86 -15.62 -13.93
N THR A 77 4.48 -16.75 -14.25
CA THR A 77 3.78 -18.02 -14.46
C THR A 77 3.96 -18.94 -13.26
N ASP A 78 2.86 -19.45 -12.72
CA ASP A 78 2.88 -20.53 -11.74
C ASP A 78 3.43 -21.81 -12.40
N PRO A 79 4.58 -22.36 -11.94
CA PRO A 79 5.21 -23.51 -12.57
C PRO A 79 4.38 -24.80 -12.42
N THR A 80 3.46 -24.85 -11.46
CA THR A 80 2.63 -26.03 -11.18
C THR A 80 1.32 -25.97 -11.95
N THR A 81 0.67 -24.81 -11.96
CA THR A 81 -0.68 -24.66 -12.54
C THR A 81 -0.67 -24.06 -13.95
N GLY A 82 0.42 -23.43 -14.36
CA GLY A 82 0.52 -22.66 -15.61
C GLY A 82 -0.28 -21.36 -15.60
N ARG A 83 -0.85 -20.97 -14.45
CA ARG A 83 -1.60 -19.72 -14.32
C ARG A 83 -0.65 -18.53 -14.37
N GLN A 84 -1.06 -17.49 -15.08
CA GLN A 84 -0.30 -16.24 -15.17
C GLN A 84 -0.83 -15.18 -14.21
N TYR A 85 0.11 -14.42 -13.66
CA TYR A 85 -0.08 -13.23 -12.84
C TYR A 85 0.80 -12.11 -13.40
N TYR A 86 0.47 -10.87 -13.07
CA TYR A 86 1.27 -9.71 -13.46
C TYR A 86 2.12 -9.16 -12.30
N CYS A 87 1.84 -9.59 -11.06
CA CYS A 87 2.59 -9.25 -9.86
C CYS A 87 2.36 -10.31 -8.77
N LEU A 88 3.19 -10.28 -7.73
CA LEU A 88 2.89 -10.87 -6.43
C LEU A 88 2.34 -9.76 -5.54
N PHE A 89 1.27 -10.03 -4.82
CA PHE A 89 0.57 -9.04 -3.99
C PHE A 89 0.50 -9.51 -2.54
N TRP A 90 0.66 -8.56 -1.62
CA TRP A 90 0.38 -8.76 -0.21
C TRP A 90 -0.18 -7.50 0.44
N GLU A 91 -0.91 -7.70 1.54
CA GLU A 91 -1.32 -6.67 2.49
C GLU A 91 -1.06 -7.18 3.90
N GLY A 92 -0.84 -6.26 4.83
CA GLY A 92 -0.61 -6.61 6.21
C GLY A 92 -0.90 -5.47 7.16
N VAL A 93 -0.92 -5.78 8.45
CA VAL A 93 -1.00 -4.80 9.53
C VAL A 93 0.24 -4.95 10.41
N SER A 94 0.82 -3.83 10.81
CA SER A 94 1.96 -3.81 11.72
C SER A 94 1.86 -2.64 12.69
N GLN A 95 2.75 -2.63 13.68
CA GLN A 95 2.92 -1.50 14.60
C GLN A 95 4.04 -0.56 14.12
N THR A 96 4.36 -0.58 12.82
CA THR A 96 5.43 0.24 12.25
C THR A 96 5.07 1.72 12.38
N GLU A 97 5.92 2.48 13.06
CA GLU A 97 5.82 3.94 13.13
C GLU A 97 6.60 4.56 11.95
N TYR A 98 5.88 5.20 11.03
CA TYR A 98 6.49 5.80 9.84
C TYR A 98 7.10 7.18 10.13
N ASP A 99 8.19 7.49 9.42
CA ASP A 99 8.93 8.74 9.60
C ASP A 99 8.41 9.86 8.68
N PHE A 100 7.94 10.94 9.29
CA PHE A 100 7.52 12.18 8.62
C PHE A 100 8.46 13.37 8.90
N SER A 101 9.67 13.13 9.41
CA SER A 101 10.70 14.16 9.63
C SER A 101 11.10 14.89 8.35
N THR A 102 10.94 14.21 7.21
CA THR A 102 11.04 14.76 5.86
C THR A 102 9.86 14.26 5.04
N GLY A 103 9.46 15.03 4.03
CA GLY A 103 8.32 14.68 3.20
C GLY A 103 7.85 15.85 2.36
N PHE A 104 6.58 15.81 1.96
CA PHE A 104 5.94 16.81 1.13
C PHE A 104 4.55 17.13 1.67
N CYS A 105 4.20 18.40 1.72
CA CYS A 105 2.82 18.83 1.95
C CYS A 105 2.24 19.31 0.62
N VAL A 106 1.24 18.59 0.10
CA VAL A 106 0.67 18.78 -1.24
C VAL A 106 -0.84 18.98 -1.11
N THR A 107 -1.46 19.85 -1.90
CA THR A 107 -2.92 19.95 -1.93
C THR A 107 -3.54 18.71 -2.57
N GLY A 108 -4.78 18.36 -2.20
CA GLY A 108 -5.50 17.25 -2.86
C GLY A 108 -5.53 17.40 -4.38
N GLU A 109 -5.86 18.59 -4.87
CA GLU A 109 -5.93 18.92 -6.31
C GLU A 109 -4.61 18.71 -7.08
N ASN A 110 -3.46 18.84 -6.42
CA ASN A 110 -2.14 18.70 -7.06
C ASN A 110 -1.49 17.33 -6.77
N THR A 111 -2.22 16.41 -6.13
CA THR A 111 -1.64 15.13 -5.71
C THR A 111 -1.28 14.25 -6.91
N ALA A 112 -2.08 14.26 -7.99
CA ALA A 112 -1.78 13.49 -9.20
C ALA A 112 -0.44 13.90 -9.83
N ASP A 113 -0.31 15.17 -10.23
CA ASP A 113 0.91 15.73 -10.82
C ASP A 113 2.15 15.53 -9.92
N PHE A 114 1.95 15.67 -8.59
CA PHE A 114 3.01 15.41 -7.64
C PHE A 114 3.48 13.94 -7.67
N LEU A 115 2.54 13.00 -7.63
CA LEU A 115 2.86 11.56 -7.64
C LEU A 115 3.53 11.15 -8.96
N GLU A 116 3.04 11.63 -10.10
CA GLU A 116 3.66 11.36 -11.40
C GLU A 116 5.15 11.75 -11.41
N GLY A 117 5.47 12.96 -10.92
CA GLY A 117 6.85 13.43 -10.83
C GLY A 117 7.68 12.74 -9.74
N ALA A 118 7.08 12.41 -8.60
CA ALA A 118 7.77 11.76 -7.49
C ALA A 118 8.12 10.30 -7.79
N LEU A 119 7.17 9.53 -8.31
CA LEU A 119 7.34 8.10 -8.61
C LEU A 119 8.35 7.90 -9.76
N ALA A 120 8.34 8.76 -10.78
CA ALA A 120 9.38 8.78 -11.81
C ALA A 120 10.77 9.04 -11.21
N ARG A 121 10.87 9.98 -10.25
CA ARG A 121 12.11 10.24 -9.50
C ARG A 121 12.53 9.12 -8.55
N LEU A 122 11.65 8.17 -8.26
CA LEU A 122 11.93 6.97 -7.49
C LEU A 122 12.19 5.75 -8.38
N GLY A 123 12.19 5.95 -9.70
CA GLY A 123 12.56 4.92 -10.68
C GLY A 123 11.43 4.02 -11.12
N LEU A 124 10.17 4.34 -10.82
CA LEU A 124 9.01 3.60 -11.34
C LEU A 124 8.82 3.90 -12.82
N THR A 125 8.41 2.88 -13.58
CA THR A 125 7.94 3.08 -14.97
C THR A 125 6.57 3.74 -14.99
N GLU A 126 6.15 4.26 -16.16
CA GLU A 126 4.80 4.82 -16.32
C GLU A 126 3.70 3.80 -15.96
N GLN A 127 3.88 2.52 -16.32
CA GLN A 127 2.90 1.47 -16.02
C GLN A 127 2.79 1.24 -14.50
N GLU A 128 3.91 1.09 -13.81
CA GLU A 128 3.95 0.89 -12.36
C GLU A 128 3.38 2.11 -11.62
N ALA A 129 3.78 3.32 -12.02
CA ALA A 129 3.31 4.57 -11.43
C ALA A 129 1.81 4.79 -11.64
N ASN A 130 1.27 4.47 -12.81
CA ASN A 130 -0.16 4.57 -13.07
C ASN A 130 -0.97 3.63 -12.16
N GLU A 131 -0.51 2.40 -11.94
CA GLU A 131 -1.22 1.46 -11.07
C GLU A 131 -1.15 1.89 -9.58
N PHE A 132 -0.02 2.46 -9.15
CA PHE A 132 0.12 3.11 -7.85
C PHE A 132 -0.89 4.25 -7.68
N ILE A 133 -0.92 5.18 -8.65
CA ILE A 133 -1.78 6.38 -8.62
C ILE A 133 -3.26 5.99 -8.63
N ILE A 134 -3.67 5.03 -9.47
CA ILE A 134 -5.07 4.56 -9.54
C ILE A 134 -5.57 4.06 -8.18
N TYR A 135 -4.70 3.44 -7.38
CA TYR A 135 -5.09 2.96 -6.06
C TYR A 135 -5.11 4.09 -5.02
N TRP A 136 -4.07 4.91 -4.97
CA TRP A 136 -3.86 5.87 -3.89
C TRP A 136 -4.56 7.22 -4.11
N LEU A 137 -4.60 7.73 -5.34
CA LEU A 137 -5.13 9.06 -5.64
C LEU A 137 -6.57 9.29 -5.17
N PRO A 138 -7.53 8.35 -5.36
CA PRO A 138 -8.91 8.57 -4.92
C PRO A 138 -9.06 8.81 -3.41
N LYS A 139 -8.09 8.35 -2.60
CA LYS A 139 -8.06 8.56 -1.15
C LYS A 139 -7.50 9.94 -0.74
N MET A 140 -6.76 10.59 -1.64
CA MET A 140 -6.00 11.82 -1.35
C MET A 140 -6.52 13.06 -2.07
N GLU A 141 -7.10 12.91 -3.28
CA GLU A 141 -7.39 14.04 -4.18
C GLU A 141 -8.45 15.02 -3.64
N HIS A 142 -9.27 14.58 -2.69
CA HIS A 142 -10.33 15.40 -2.08
C HIS A 142 -9.92 16.02 -0.73
N ASN A 143 -8.73 15.70 -0.21
CA ASN A 143 -8.23 16.30 1.02
C ASN A 143 -7.79 17.75 0.76
N PRO A 144 -7.92 18.67 1.75
CA PRO A 144 -7.35 20.00 1.60
C PRO A 144 -5.84 19.93 1.35
N TYR A 145 -5.15 19.12 2.15
CA TYR A 145 -3.73 18.81 2.01
C TYR A 145 -3.45 17.35 2.36
N ASN A 146 -2.34 16.83 1.85
CA ASN A 146 -1.77 15.53 2.17
C ASN A 146 -0.33 15.74 2.61
N LEU A 147 0.04 15.20 3.77
CA LEU A 147 1.43 15.02 4.17
C LEU A 147 1.89 13.65 3.66
N ILE A 148 2.90 13.63 2.80
CA ILE A 148 3.40 12.42 2.14
C ILE A 148 4.88 12.25 2.48
N SER A 149 5.28 11.04 2.83
CA SER A 149 6.68 10.65 3.04
C SER A 149 6.95 9.26 2.45
N PHE A 150 7.96 9.15 1.60
CA PHE A 150 8.42 7.87 1.05
C PHE A 150 9.40 7.21 2.02
N GLN A 151 8.99 6.06 2.55
CA GLN A 151 9.69 5.34 3.59
C GLN A 151 10.84 4.51 3.01
N GLN A 152 11.96 4.48 3.72
CA GLN A 152 13.14 3.68 3.37
C GLN A 152 13.35 2.60 4.44
N GLU A 153 14.39 2.74 5.27
CA GLU A 153 14.79 1.75 6.28
C GLU A 153 13.64 1.34 7.19
N THR A 154 12.79 2.28 7.63
CA THR A 154 11.60 1.98 8.44
C THR A 154 10.71 0.91 7.80
N TYR A 155 10.43 1.04 6.51
CA TYR A 155 9.63 0.05 5.77
C TYR A 155 10.45 -1.22 5.50
N THR A 156 11.64 -1.09 4.92
CA THR A 156 12.42 -2.25 4.46
C THR A 156 12.90 -3.15 5.60
N ASN A 157 13.07 -2.62 6.81
CA ASN A 157 13.39 -3.39 8.00
C ASN A 157 12.18 -4.17 8.53
N SER A 158 10.97 -3.59 8.43
CA SER A 158 9.71 -4.24 8.84
C SER A 158 9.18 -5.23 7.82
N ALA A 159 9.55 -5.11 6.54
CA ALA A 159 9.12 -5.99 5.46
C ALA A 159 10.37 -6.39 4.66
N GLN A 160 11.11 -7.39 5.13
CA GLN A 160 12.34 -7.82 4.47
C GLN A 160 12.01 -8.75 3.31
N LEU A 161 12.55 -8.42 2.13
CA LEU A 161 12.32 -9.17 0.91
C LEU A 161 13.61 -9.89 0.51
N THR A 162 13.53 -11.21 0.36
CA THR A 162 14.61 -12.03 -0.19
C THR A 162 14.16 -12.59 -1.54
N ILE A 163 14.95 -12.36 -2.58
CA ILE A 163 14.66 -12.81 -3.95
C ILE A 163 15.84 -13.67 -4.41
N ASP A 164 15.55 -14.86 -4.95
CA ASP A 164 16.53 -15.79 -5.51
C ASP A 164 16.12 -16.20 -6.94
N PRO A 165 16.97 -16.01 -7.98
CA PRO A 165 18.27 -15.34 -7.91
C PRO A 165 18.14 -13.87 -7.50
N ALA A 166 19.20 -13.32 -6.90
CA ALA A 166 19.19 -11.92 -6.48
C ALA A 166 19.08 -10.99 -7.71
N PRO A 167 18.19 -9.97 -7.68
CA PRO A 167 18.13 -9.00 -8.74
C PRO A 167 19.35 -8.09 -8.71
N ASP A 168 19.80 -7.67 -9.89
CA ASP A 168 20.83 -6.65 -10.07
C ASP A 168 20.32 -5.27 -9.60
N THR A 169 19.03 -5.02 -9.77
CA THR A 169 18.35 -3.79 -9.33
C THR A 169 17.13 -4.12 -8.49
N LEU A 170 17.07 -3.61 -7.25
CA LEU A 170 15.87 -3.68 -6.40
C LEU A 170 15.35 -2.27 -6.11
N ILE A 171 14.15 -1.96 -6.60
CA ILE A 171 13.45 -0.69 -6.36
C ILE A 171 12.31 -0.95 -5.39
N ARG A 172 12.31 -0.28 -4.23
CA ARG A 172 11.22 -0.39 -3.24
C ARG A 172 10.68 0.99 -2.90
N VAL A 173 9.41 1.23 -3.22
CA VAL A 173 8.73 2.50 -2.99
C VAL A 173 7.54 2.30 -2.08
N PHE A 174 7.65 2.77 -0.84
CA PHE A 174 6.56 2.69 0.11
C PHE A 174 6.14 4.08 0.57
N MET A 175 4.90 4.47 0.28
CA MET A 175 4.38 5.80 0.62
C MET A 175 3.57 5.74 1.92
N ALA A 176 4.04 6.43 2.97
CA ALA A 176 3.20 6.75 4.12
C ALA A 176 2.58 8.14 3.90
N TRP A 177 1.30 8.29 4.16
CA TRP A 177 0.64 9.58 4.03
C TRP A 177 -0.47 9.81 5.06
N GLN A 178 -0.82 11.08 5.26
CA GLN A 178 -1.89 11.51 6.16
C GLN A 178 -2.64 12.71 5.55
N GLY A 179 -3.97 12.70 5.59
CA GLY A 179 -4.80 13.86 5.24
C GLY A 179 -4.70 14.98 6.28
N LEU A 180 -4.70 16.23 5.83
CA LEU A 180 -4.56 17.42 6.66
C LEU A 180 -5.60 18.49 6.31
N ASP A 181 -6.13 19.15 7.35
CA ASP A 181 -7.04 20.29 7.19
C ASP A 181 -6.31 21.59 6.82
N GLN A 182 -5.02 21.70 7.16
CA GLN A 182 -4.18 22.88 6.98
C GLN A 182 -2.78 22.46 6.50
N PRO A 183 -2.08 23.32 5.74
CA PRO A 183 -0.74 22.98 5.28
C PRO A 183 0.26 22.99 6.45
N VAL A 184 1.28 22.16 6.33
CA VAL A 184 2.41 22.10 7.27
C VAL A 184 3.72 22.35 6.54
N GLU A 185 4.66 23.02 7.22
CA GLU A 185 6.02 23.12 6.71
C GLU A 185 6.76 21.83 7.03
N VAL A 186 7.31 21.19 5.99
CA VAL A 186 8.09 19.96 6.11
C VAL A 186 9.33 20.06 5.24
N LYS A 187 10.45 19.54 5.73
CA LYS A 187 11.69 19.49 4.96
C LYS A 187 11.50 18.52 3.77
N PRO A 188 11.71 18.96 2.51
CA PRO A 188 11.56 18.09 1.35
C PRO A 188 12.51 16.89 1.40
N GLN A 189 11.99 15.71 1.03
CA GLN A 189 12.83 14.54 0.77
C GLN A 189 13.62 14.73 -0.54
N ILE A 190 14.83 14.18 -0.57
CA ILE A 190 15.61 14.08 -1.80
C ILE A 190 15.27 12.72 -2.42
N LEU A 191 14.64 12.74 -3.59
CA LEU A 191 14.32 11.55 -4.37
C LEU A 191 15.41 11.34 -5.42
N THR A 192 15.89 10.10 -5.52
CA THR A 192 16.97 9.72 -6.43
C THR A 192 16.49 8.61 -7.35
N VAL A 193 16.65 8.81 -8.66
CA VAL A 193 16.30 7.80 -9.65
C VAL A 193 17.36 6.69 -9.63
N PRO A 194 17.00 5.45 -9.28
CA PRO A 194 17.89 4.30 -9.46
C PRO A 194 18.05 3.99 -10.95
N GLU A 195 19.25 3.57 -11.36
CA GLU A 195 19.47 3.00 -12.69
C GLU A 195 18.94 1.57 -12.72
N ARG A 196 18.16 1.22 -13.75
CA ARG A 196 17.69 -0.16 -13.97
C ARG A 196 18.71 -0.90 -14.82
N THR A 197 19.41 -1.85 -14.21
CA THR A 197 20.37 -2.73 -14.89
C THR A 197 20.06 -4.18 -14.59
N GLY A 198 20.21 -5.06 -15.58
CA GLY A 198 20.04 -6.51 -15.42
C GLY A 198 18.65 -6.91 -14.93
N PHE A 199 18.58 -7.98 -14.14
CA PHE A 199 17.34 -8.40 -13.49
C PHE A 199 16.87 -7.32 -12.52
N THR A 200 15.73 -6.70 -12.83
CA THR A 200 15.10 -5.68 -11.99
C THR A 200 13.89 -6.24 -11.25
N ALA A 201 13.85 -6.09 -9.93
CA ALA A 201 12.67 -6.31 -9.12
C ALA A 201 12.15 -4.96 -8.60
N VAL A 202 10.83 -4.77 -8.66
CA VAL A 202 10.17 -3.55 -8.19
C VAL A 202 9.10 -3.92 -7.20
N GLU A 203 9.10 -3.30 -6.03
CA GLU A 203 7.98 -3.33 -5.10
C GLU A 203 7.47 -1.91 -4.87
N TRP A 204 6.16 -1.71 -4.94
CA TRP A 204 5.56 -0.49 -4.42
C TRP A 204 4.34 -0.80 -3.55
N GLY A 205 4.08 0.07 -2.58
CA GLY A 205 2.94 -0.01 -1.66
C GLY A 205 2.77 1.29 -0.86
N GLY A 206 1.94 1.28 0.15
CA GLY A 206 1.82 2.43 1.05
C GLY A 206 0.97 2.17 2.29
N ALA A 207 0.81 3.22 3.10
CA ALA A 207 -0.01 3.22 4.30
C ALA A 207 -0.67 4.59 4.49
N GLU A 208 -1.95 4.57 4.81
CA GLU A 208 -2.68 5.74 5.32
C GLU A 208 -2.56 5.80 6.85
N ILE A 209 -2.18 6.95 7.39
CA ILE A 209 -1.98 7.17 8.82
C ILE A 209 -3.15 7.95 9.41
N GLY A 210 -3.71 7.44 10.50
CA GLY A 210 -4.81 8.09 11.22
C GLY A 210 -6.21 7.83 10.64
N ALA A 211 -6.36 6.78 9.82
CA ALA A 211 -7.64 6.27 9.34
C ALA A 211 -8.53 5.67 10.45
#